data_AF-A0A815VEF1-F1
#
_entry.id   AF-A0A815VEF1-F1
#
_cell.length_a   1.000
_cell.length_b   1.000
_cell.length_c   1.000
_cell.angle_alpha   90.00
_cell.angle_beta   90.00
_cell.angle_gamma   90.00
#
_symmetry.space_group_name_H-M   'P 1'
#
loop_
_entity.id
_entity.type
_entity.pdbx_description
1 polymer ?
#
loop_
_entity_poly.entity_id
_entity_poly.type
_entity_poly.pdbx_seq_one_letter_code
_entity_poly.pdbx_strand_id
1 'polypeptide(L)'
;QAYGIFVDTLGTLYVADSGNHRVMRWTQGDKKQGTVIAGGNGAGAGANQFHYLRGLSFDRHGNLYVTDEDNSRVQRFSIAKDC
;
A
#
# COMPACT_ATOMS: atom_id res chain seq x y z
N GLN A 1 3.62 8.23 -10.20
CA GLN A 1 4.46 8.97 -9.23
C GLN A 1 4.16 8.40 -7.86
N ALA A 2 5.16 8.15 -7.03
CA ALA A 2 4.95 7.64 -5.68
C ALA A 2 4.73 8.81 -4.72
N TYR A 3 3.65 8.78 -3.95
CA TYR A 3 3.28 9.88 -3.04
C TYR A 3 3.58 9.56 -1.58
N GLY A 4 3.73 8.27 -1.24
CA GLY A 4 4.00 7.82 0.13
C GLY A 4 4.97 6.65 0.15
N ILE A 5 5.86 6.66 1.15
CA ILE A 5 6.82 5.61 1.43
C ILE A 5 6.80 5.30 2.93
N PHE A 6 6.90 4.02 3.28
CA PHE A 6 7.08 3.56 4.65
C PHE A 6 8.11 2.44 4.67
N VAL A 7 8.96 2.41 5.69
CA VAL A 7 9.92 1.33 5.91
C VAL A 7 9.72 0.82 7.34
N ASP A 8 9.52 -0.48 7.49
CA ASP A 8 9.39 -1.09 8.81
C ASP A 8 10.75 -1.38 9.46
N THR A 9 10.73 -1.87 10.71
CA THR A 9 11.94 -2.21 11.45
C THR A 9 12.72 -3.40 10.88
N LEU A 10 12.11 -4.19 10.00
CA LEU A 10 12.75 -5.31 9.31
C LEU A 10 13.40 -4.86 7.99
N GLY A 11 13.25 -3.58 7.62
CA GLY A 11 13.73 -3.03 6.36
C GLY A 11 12.83 -3.35 5.18
N THR A 12 11.57 -3.77 5.42
CA THR A 12 10.57 -3.93 4.37
C THR A 12 10.09 -2.57 3.91
N LEU A 13 10.16 -2.33 2.61
CA LEU A 13 9.76 -1.10 1.95
C LEU A 13 8.31 -1.23 1.44
N TYR A 14 7.49 -0.22 1.73
CA TYR A 14 6.12 -0.10 1.27
C TYR A 14 5.97 1.20 0.49
N VAL A 15 5.38 1.14 -0.70
CA VAL A 15 5.23 2.29 -1.60
C VAL A 15 3.79 2.43 -2.06
N ALA A 16 3.28 3.64 -1.92
CA ALA A 16 2.04 4.10 -2.56
C ALA A 16 2.31 4.41 -4.03
N ASP A 17 1.99 3.48 -4.93
CA ASP A 17 2.14 3.63 -6.38
C ASP A 17 0.84 4.16 -6.97
N SER A 18 0.57 5.44 -6.70
CA SER A 18 -0.72 6.08 -6.94
C SER A 18 -1.12 6.13 -8.41
N GLY A 19 -0.15 6.29 -9.30
CA GLY A 19 -0.40 6.28 -10.75
C GLY A 19 -0.86 4.92 -11.27
N ASN A 20 -0.59 3.85 -10.52
CA ASN A 20 -1.02 2.49 -10.83
C ASN A 20 -2.10 1.97 -9.86
N HIS A 21 -2.69 2.85 -9.04
CA HIS A 21 -3.78 2.53 -8.11
C HIS A 21 -3.47 1.32 -7.21
N ARG A 22 -2.24 1.23 -6.69
CA ARG A 22 -1.78 0.08 -5.91
C ARG A 22 -0.78 0.44 -4.82
N VAL A 23 -0.67 -0.43 -3.83
CA VAL A 23 0.38 -0.41 -2.81
C VAL A 23 1.29 -1.62 -3.02
N MET A 24 2.59 -1.35 -3.03
CA MET A 24 3.62 -2.33 -3.34
C MET A 24 4.54 -2.54 -2.12
N ARG A 25 5.04 -3.77 -1.95
CA ARG A 25 5.95 -4.19 -0.88
C ARG A 25 7.23 -4.79 -1.45
N TRP A 26 8.37 -4.51 -0.83
CA TRP A 26 9.66 -5.16 -1.08
C TRP A 26 10.33 -5.54 0.23
N THR A 27 10.79 -6.78 0.34
CA THR A 27 11.55 -7.26 1.50
C THR A 27 13.06 -7.15 1.27
N GLN A 28 13.86 -7.30 2.32
CA GLN A 28 15.32 -7.40 2.16
C GLN A 28 15.69 -8.59 1.27
N GLY A 29 16.16 -8.31 0.06
CA GLY A 29 16.49 -9.33 -0.95
C GLY A 29 15.73 -9.14 -2.26
N ASP A 30 14.57 -8.48 -2.22
CA ASP A 30 13.76 -8.18 -3.41
C ASP A 30 14.35 -7.01 -4.19
N LYS A 31 15.34 -7.29 -5.05
CA LYS A 31 16.05 -6.23 -5.80
C LYS A 31 15.35 -5.78 -7.07
N LYS A 32 14.34 -6.50 -7.57
CA LYS A 32 13.80 -6.28 -8.93
C LYS A 32 12.29 -6.16 -9.05
N GLN A 33 11.51 -6.85 -8.20
CA GLN A 33 10.05 -6.83 -8.28
C GLN A 33 9.46 -6.77 -6.89
N GLY A 34 8.45 -5.93 -6.73
CA GLY A 34 7.68 -5.83 -5.49
C GLY A 34 6.37 -6.59 -5.61
N THR A 35 5.79 -6.93 -4.47
CA THR A 35 4.48 -7.59 -4.40
C THR A 35 3.39 -6.55 -4.22
N VAL A 36 2.30 -6.67 -4.98
CA VAL A 36 1.08 -5.89 -4.72
C VAL A 36 0.43 -6.42 -3.45
N ILE A 37 0.23 -5.56 -2.45
CA ILE A 37 -0.39 -5.94 -1.17
C ILE A 37 -1.77 -5.30 -0.95
N ALA A 38 -2.09 -4.24 -1.70
CA ALA A 38 -3.41 -3.63 -1.76
C ALA A 38 -3.58 -2.92 -3.11
N GLY A 39 -4.82 -2.80 -3.58
CA GLY A 39 -5.15 -2.19 -4.86
C GLY A 39 -4.82 -3.11 -6.04
N GLY A 40 -4.46 -2.50 -7.17
CA GLY A 40 -4.12 -3.21 -8.41
C GLY A 40 -5.34 -3.67 -9.23
N ASN A 41 -6.56 -3.44 -8.74
CA ASN A 41 -7.81 -3.78 -9.42
C ASN A 41 -8.39 -2.61 -10.24
N GLY A 42 -7.51 -1.74 -10.73
CA GLY A 42 -7.87 -0.52 -11.45
C GLY A 42 -8.34 0.63 -10.56
N ALA A 43 -8.58 1.78 -11.21
CA ALA A 43 -9.17 2.94 -10.57
C ALA A 43 -10.64 2.68 -10.22
N GLY A 44 -11.07 3.11 -9.03
CA GLY A 44 -12.47 3.00 -8.63
C GLY A 44 -12.70 3.17 -7.14
N ALA A 45 -13.97 3.09 -6.75
CA ALA A 45 -14.43 3.21 -5.35
C ALA A 45 -14.81 1.86 -4.73
N GLY A 46 -14.62 0.74 -5.43
CA GLY A 46 -14.84 -0.60 -4.88
C GLY A 46 -13.85 -0.96 -3.76
N ALA A 47 -14.12 -2.06 -3.06
CA ALA A 47 -13.15 -2.60 -2.12
C ALA A 47 -11.86 -2.99 -2.86
N ASN A 48 -10.70 -2.67 -2.30
CA ASN A 48 -9.41 -2.95 -2.92
C ASN A 48 -9.21 -2.29 -4.30
N GLN A 49 -9.90 -1.16 -4.53
CA GLN A 49 -9.66 -0.21 -5.62
C GLN A 49 -9.33 1.15 -5.01
N PHE A 50 -8.54 1.95 -5.74
CA PHE A 50 -8.14 3.28 -5.30
C PHE A 50 -8.34 4.28 -6.42
N HIS A 51 -8.72 5.49 -6.05
CA HIS A 51 -8.71 6.65 -6.91
C HIS A 51 -7.81 7.71 -6.26
N TYR A 52 -6.58 7.75 -6.76
CA TYR A 52 -5.53 8.66 -6.28
C TYR A 52 -5.17 8.47 -4.79
N LEU A 53 -4.61 7.31 -4.46
CA LEU A 53 -4.10 7.07 -3.10
C LEU A 53 -2.89 7.97 -2.79
N ARG A 54 -2.74 8.51 -1.57
CA ARG A 54 -1.60 9.40 -1.24
C ARG A 54 -0.71 8.87 -0.15
N GLY A 55 -1.30 8.47 0.95
CA GLY A 55 -0.60 8.10 2.16
C GLY A 55 -0.85 6.65 2.52
N LEU A 56 0.13 6.08 3.23
CA LEU A 56 -0.02 4.79 3.87
C LEU A 56 0.62 4.81 5.26
N SER A 57 0.04 4.07 6.18
CA SER A 57 0.55 3.90 7.54
C SER A 57 0.16 2.54 8.10
N PHE A 58 0.88 2.08 9.12
CA PHE A 58 0.62 0.82 9.80
C PHE A 58 0.24 1.07 11.25
N ASP A 59 -0.70 0.28 11.77
CA ASP A 59 -0.92 0.19 13.22
C ASP A 59 0.04 -0.82 13.90
N ARG A 60 0.01 -0.85 15.23
CA ARG A 60 0.83 -1.79 16.03
C ARG A 60 0.55 -3.27 15.74
N HIS A 61 -0.63 -3.58 15.19
CA HIS A 61 -1.03 -4.95 14.81
C HIS A 61 -0.59 -5.29 13.38
N GLY A 62 0.01 -4.34 12.65
CA GLY A 62 0.43 -4.53 11.26
C GLY A 62 -0.68 -4.34 10.24
N ASN A 63 -1.84 -3.79 10.61
CA ASN A 63 -2.83 -3.42 9.62
C ASN A 63 -2.36 -2.19 8.85
N LEU A 64 -2.49 -2.25 7.53
CA LEU A 64 -2.20 -1.16 6.61
C LEU A 64 -3.43 -0.26 6.48
N TYR A 65 -3.25 1.04 6.60
CA TYR A 65 -4.25 2.06 6.31
C TYR A 65 -3.76 2.88 5.12
N VAL A 66 -4.63 3.03 4.12
CA VAL A 66 -4.32 3.76 2.88
C VAL A 66 -5.34 4.88 2.71
N THR A 67 -4.88 6.10 2.51
CA THR A 67 -5.75 7.23 2.17
C THR A 67 -6.05 7.22 0.69
N ASP A 68 -7.34 7.26 0.35
CA ASP A 68 -7.89 7.19 -0.99
C ASP A 68 -8.57 8.53 -1.28
N GLU A 69 -7.78 9.50 -1.75
CA GLU A 69 -8.08 10.93 -1.68
C GLU A 69 -9.33 11.30 -2.48
N ASP A 70 -9.41 10.89 -3.75
CA ASP A 70 -10.53 11.27 -4.62
C ASP A 70 -11.82 10.54 -4.23
N ASN A 71 -11.69 9.40 -3.57
CA ASN A 71 -12.83 8.69 -2.98
C ASN A 71 -13.16 9.19 -1.56
N SER A 72 -12.42 10.19 -1.03
CA SER A 72 -12.62 10.78 0.29
C SER A 72 -12.73 9.75 1.42
N ARG A 73 -11.90 8.71 1.38
CA ARG A 73 -11.96 7.60 2.36
C ARG A 73 -10.60 7.09 2.78
N VAL A 74 -10.60 6.25 3.81
CA VAL A 74 -9.47 5.44 4.23
C VAL A 74 -9.87 3.98 4.15
N GLN A 75 -9.03 3.15 3.53
CA GLN A 75 -9.21 1.69 3.50
C GLN A 75 -8.18 1.02 4.41
N ARG A 76 -8.63 0.01 5.17
CA ARG A 76 -7.79 -0.81 6.06
C ARG A 76 -7.62 -2.21 5.47
N PHE A 77 -6.38 -2.71 5.48
CA PHE A 77 -6.03 -4.04 5.02
C PHE A 77 -5.30 -4.80 6.12
N SER A 78 -5.72 -6.04 6.35
CA SER A 78 -4.98 -6.98 7.20
C SER A 78 -3.90 -7.62 6.34
N ILE A 79 -2.65 -7.21 6.53
CA ILE A 79 -1.52 -7.75 5.77
C ILE A 79 -0.87 -8.85 6.60
N ALA A 80 -0.69 -10.03 6.03
CA ALA A 80 0.09 -11.08 6.67
C ALA A 80 1.54 -10.60 6.83
N LYS A 81 2.06 -10.65 8.05
CA LYS A 81 3.51 -10.58 8.27
C LYS A 81 4.06 -11.95 7.86
N ASP A 82 5.08 -11.93 7.02
CA ASP A 82 5.80 -13.15 6.70
C ASP A 82 6.46 -13.64 8.02
N CYS A 83 6.12 -14.87 8.44
CA CYS A 83 6.58 -15.45 9.70
C CYS A 83 8.07 -15.81 9.66
#